data_AF-A0A1E7JTN7-F1
#
_entry.id   AF-A0A1E7JTN7-F1
#
_cell.length_a   1.000
_cell.length_b   1.000
_cell.length_c   1.000
_cell.angle_alpha   90.00
_cell.angle_beta   90.00
_cell.angle_gamma   90.00
#
_symmetry.space_group_name_H-M   'P 1'
#
loop_
_entity.id
_entity.type
_entity.pdbx_description
1 polymer ?
#
loop_
_entity_poly.entity_id
_entity_poly.type
_entity_poly.pdbx_seq_one_letter_code
_entity_poly.pdbx_strand_id
1 'polypeptide(L)'
;MATVSELLPSDAVSLEAPAADWREAVRLAGELMTRTGTSTGDYTAEMIRNVEENGPYIVIAPGFALAHARPSPAVLRTGMSWVRLAEPVEFGHESNDPVGLVVGLAAEDQGAHQAALAGLAQLLADPETEQALKDAPSPDALLAVLGGGHGGGNAERADAGTAARDGGGGGGGGATVHKILTVCGNGLGTSLFLKNTLEQVLQRWGWTAHVTVEATDTVSAKGKASEAVAVFTSREIAAALADMGVPVRVIEDFTSTAEVDGALRDTYDV
;
A
#
# COMPACT_ATOMS: atom_id res chain seq x y z
N MET A 1 5.96 -15.27 -6.87
CA MET A 1 4.81 -14.50 -6.37
C MET A 1 4.07 -13.98 -7.58
N ALA A 2 2.75 -13.89 -7.53
CA ALA A 2 2.00 -13.33 -8.64
C ALA A 2 2.40 -11.86 -8.84
N THR A 3 2.71 -11.45 -10.06
CA THR A 3 2.99 -10.03 -10.36
C THR A 3 1.66 -9.27 -10.46
N VAL A 4 1.68 -7.94 -10.26
CA VAL A 4 0.46 -7.12 -10.40
C VAL A 4 -0.17 -7.28 -11.79
N SER A 5 0.66 -7.44 -12.83
CA SER A 5 0.21 -7.72 -14.19
C SER A 5 -0.53 -9.06 -14.35
N GLU A 6 -0.26 -10.07 -13.53
CA GLU A 6 -0.98 -11.35 -13.54
C GLU A 6 -2.36 -11.23 -12.84
N LEU A 7 -2.51 -10.26 -11.94
CA LEU A 7 -3.76 -10.01 -11.20
C LEU A 7 -4.70 -9.04 -11.94
N LEU A 8 -4.21 -8.32 -12.93
CA LEU A 8 -4.92 -7.27 -13.66
C LEU A 8 -5.07 -7.65 -15.14
N PRO A 9 -6.12 -8.38 -15.54
CA PRO A 9 -6.39 -8.61 -16.97
C PRO A 9 -6.77 -7.29 -17.66
N SER A 10 -6.56 -7.19 -18.97
CA SER A 10 -6.91 -6.01 -19.79
C SER A 10 -8.36 -5.56 -19.59
N ASP A 11 -9.27 -6.52 -19.45
CA ASP A 11 -10.70 -6.27 -19.31
C ASP A 11 -11.09 -5.73 -17.91
N ALA A 12 -10.13 -5.72 -16.97
CA ALA A 12 -10.25 -5.08 -15.67
C ALA A 12 -9.60 -3.68 -15.62
N VAL A 13 -9.26 -3.10 -16.78
CA VAL A 13 -8.73 -1.74 -16.90
C VAL A 13 -9.78 -0.84 -17.55
N SER A 14 -10.01 0.33 -16.95
CA SER A 14 -10.79 1.43 -17.53
C SER A 14 -9.99 2.72 -17.42
N LEU A 15 -9.82 3.40 -18.55
CA LEU A 15 -9.12 4.68 -18.63
C LEU A 15 -10.11 5.76 -19.00
N GLU A 16 -9.91 6.96 -18.43
CA GLU A 16 -10.79 8.12 -18.65
C GLU A 16 -12.25 7.82 -18.26
N ALA A 17 -12.43 7.11 -17.15
CA ALA A 17 -13.75 6.71 -16.69
C ALA A 17 -14.48 7.90 -16.03
N PRO A 18 -15.71 8.24 -16.46
CA PRO A 18 -16.48 9.30 -15.82
C PRO A 18 -17.07 8.82 -14.49
N ALA A 19 -16.88 9.59 -13.42
CA ALA A 19 -17.52 9.38 -12.13
C ALA A 19 -17.98 10.72 -11.56
N ALA A 20 -19.23 10.80 -11.11
CA ALA A 20 -19.79 12.02 -10.51
C ALA A 20 -19.36 12.19 -9.04
N ASP A 21 -19.06 11.08 -8.35
CA ASP A 21 -18.61 11.09 -6.97
C ASP A 21 -17.72 9.87 -6.67
N TRP A 22 -17.17 9.84 -5.45
CA TRP A 22 -16.32 8.74 -5.00
C TRP A 22 -17.04 7.38 -5.00
N ARG A 23 -18.36 7.34 -4.80
CA ARG A 23 -19.13 6.08 -4.80
C ARG A 23 -19.20 5.51 -6.19
N GLU A 24 -19.43 6.34 -7.20
CA GLU A 24 -19.36 5.95 -8.61
C GLU A 24 -17.95 5.48 -8.98
N ALA A 25 -16.90 6.17 -8.52
CA ALA A 25 -15.52 5.73 -8.74
C ALA A 25 -15.24 4.32 -8.16
N VAL A 26 -15.72 4.05 -6.94
CA VAL A 26 -15.63 2.71 -6.33
C VAL A 26 -16.51 1.69 -7.06
N ARG A 27 -17.71 2.07 -7.52
CA ARG A 27 -18.58 1.19 -8.31
C ARG A 27 -17.94 0.78 -9.63
N LEU A 28 -17.31 1.71 -10.34
CA LEU A 28 -16.57 1.41 -11.57
C LEU A 28 -15.50 0.33 -11.32
N ALA A 29 -14.70 0.48 -10.26
CA ALA A 29 -13.69 -0.51 -9.90
C ALA A 29 -14.33 -1.88 -9.58
N GLY A 30 -15.45 -1.89 -8.85
CA GLY A 30 -16.22 -3.08 -8.51
C GLY A 30 -16.90 -3.77 -9.69
N GLU A 31 -17.39 -3.01 -10.66
CA GLU A 31 -17.99 -3.53 -11.90
C GLU A 31 -16.95 -4.26 -12.76
N LEU A 32 -15.73 -3.72 -12.87
CA LEU A 32 -14.61 -4.39 -13.54
C LEU A 32 -14.24 -5.71 -12.85
N MET A 33 -14.20 -5.73 -11.52
CA MET A 33 -13.94 -6.96 -10.75
C MET A 33 -15.06 -7.98 -10.92
N THR A 34 -16.32 -7.53 -10.97
CA THR A 34 -17.47 -8.41 -11.21
C THR A 34 -17.44 -9.01 -12.61
N ARG A 35 -17.16 -8.18 -13.62
CA ARG A 35 -17.09 -8.60 -15.03
C ARG A 35 -16.01 -9.64 -15.29
N THR A 36 -14.87 -9.51 -14.61
CA THR A 36 -13.75 -10.46 -14.75
C THR A 36 -13.87 -11.66 -13.82
N GLY A 37 -14.96 -11.78 -13.05
CA GLY A 37 -15.19 -12.90 -12.13
C GLY A 37 -14.24 -12.91 -10.93
N THR A 38 -13.69 -11.75 -10.56
CA THR A 38 -12.84 -11.56 -9.38
C THR A 38 -13.70 -11.50 -8.12
N SER A 39 -14.84 -10.81 -8.17
CA SER A 39 -15.77 -10.68 -7.04
C SER A 39 -17.22 -10.62 -7.51
N THR A 40 -18.18 -10.56 -6.57
CA THR A 40 -19.58 -10.23 -6.83
C THR A 40 -19.84 -8.75 -6.53
N GLY A 41 -21.02 -8.25 -6.89
CA GLY A 41 -21.46 -6.89 -6.55
C GLY A 41 -21.60 -6.63 -5.04
N ASP A 42 -21.74 -7.69 -4.24
CA ASP A 42 -21.79 -7.56 -2.78
C ASP A 42 -20.46 -7.03 -2.23
N TYR A 43 -19.33 -7.41 -2.83
CA TYR A 43 -18.01 -6.92 -2.44
C TYR A 43 -17.89 -5.41 -2.66
N THR A 44 -18.42 -4.90 -3.78
CA THR A 44 -18.51 -3.45 -4.04
C THR A 44 -19.32 -2.73 -2.98
N ALA A 45 -20.43 -3.32 -2.56
CA ALA A 45 -21.26 -2.77 -1.50
C ALA A 45 -20.54 -2.80 -0.12
N GLU A 46 -19.75 -3.83 0.16
CA GLU A 46 -18.89 -3.91 1.35
C GLU A 46 -17.84 -2.78 1.37
N MET A 47 -17.16 -2.53 0.24
CA MET A 47 -16.20 -1.43 0.12
C MET A 47 -16.84 -0.07 0.39
N ILE A 48 -17.98 0.23 -0.25
CA ILE A 48 -18.68 1.51 -0.06
C ILE A 48 -19.11 1.68 1.39
N ARG A 49 -19.76 0.68 1.99
CA ARG A 49 -20.19 0.74 3.40
C ARG A 49 -19.01 1.04 4.34
N ASN A 50 -17.88 0.38 4.14
CA ASN A 50 -16.71 0.63 4.98
C ASN A 50 -16.21 2.08 4.88
N VAL A 51 -16.25 2.69 3.70
CA VAL A 51 -15.86 4.10 3.53
C VAL A 51 -16.88 5.04 4.18
N GLU A 52 -18.18 4.74 4.08
CA GLU A 52 -19.22 5.54 4.74
C GLU A 52 -19.12 5.49 6.27
N GLU A 53 -18.79 4.33 6.82
CA GLU A 53 -18.69 4.11 8.27
C GLU A 53 -17.38 4.63 8.87
N ASN A 54 -16.27 4.53 8.13
CA ASN A 54 -14.92 4.73 8.68
C ASN A 54 -14.16 5.89 8.02
N GLY A 55 -14.78 6.60 7.09
CA GLY A 55 -14.13 7.64 6.30
C GLY A 55 -13.25 7.07 5.16
N PRO A 56 -12.53 7.95 4.45
CA PRO A 56 -11.83 7.61 3.21
C PRO A 56 -10.50 6.86 3.42
N TYR A 57 -10.47 5.84 4.29
CA TYR A 57 -9.26 5.06 4.62
C TYR A 57 -8.59 4.36 3.43
N ILE A 58 -9.32 4.24 2.32
CA ILE A 58 -8.83 3.67 1.06
C ILE A 58 -8.00 4.67 0.24
N VAL A 59 -8.06 5.96 0.54
CA VAL A 59 -7.21 6.98 -0.05
C VAL A 59 -5.92 7.02 0.75
N ILE A 60 -4.79 6.64 0.12
CA ILE A 60 -3.55 6.30 0.85
C ILE A 60 -2.32 7.06 0.35
N ALA A 61 -2.48 7.78 -0.76
CA ALA A 61 -1.49 8.67 -1.35
C ALA A 61 -2.20 9.74 -2.20
N PRO A 62 -1.56 10.88 -2.49
CA PRO A 62 -2.15 11.95 -3.30
C PRO A 62 -2.68 11.45 -4.64
N GLY A 63 -3.98 11.66 -4.88
CA GLY A 63 -4.62 11.27 -6.13
C GLY A 63 -4.93 9.78 -6.28
N PHE A 64 -4.71 8.96 -5.24
CA PHE A 64 -4.77 7.51 -5.32
C PHE A 64 -5.63 6.86 -4.23
N ALA A 65 -6.59 6.04 -4.66
CA ALA A 65 -7.40 5.19 -3.79
C ALA A 65 -7.23 3.70 -4.12
N LEU A 66 -7.08 2.89 -3.08
CA LEU A 66 -7.03 1.44 -3.13
C LEU A 66 -8.32 0.85 -2.55
N ALA A 67 -9.32 0.69 -3.40
CA ALA A 67 -10.63 0.19 -3.02
C ALA A 67 -10.55 -1.31 -2.66
N HIS A 68 -10.76 -1.63 -1.38
CA HIS A 68 -10.78 -3.00 -0.88
C HIS A 68 -11.62 -3.12 0.40
N ALA A 69 -12.07 -4.34 0.68
CA ALA A 69 -12.69 -4.74 1.94
C ALA A 69 -12.01 -6.01 2.49
N ARG A 70 -12.44 -6.47 3.67
CA ARG A 70 -11.96 -7.74 4.23
C ARG A 70 -12.34 -8.92 3.32
N PRO A 71 -11.58 -10.03 3.33
CA PRO A 71 -11.99 -11.24 2.63
C PRO A 71 -13.40 -11.66 3.03
N SER A 72 -14.24 -11.99 2.05
CA SER A 72 -15.64 -12.36 2.23
C SER A 72 -16.08 -13.36 1.16
N PRO A 73 -17.24 -14.04 1.34
CA PRO A 73 -17.79 -14.94 0.31
C PRO A 73 -18.08 -14.25 -1.03
N ALA A 74 -18.08 -12.92 -1.07
CA ALA A 74 -18.23 -12.13 -2.29
C ALA A 74 -16.94 -12.10 -3.14
N VAL A 75 -15.79 -12.52 -2.60
CA VAL A 75 -14.54 -12.69 -3.35
C VAL A 75 -14.49 -14.09 -3.95
N LEU A 76 -14.42 -14.18 -5.28
CA LEU A 76 -14.45 -15.45 -6.01
C LEU A 76 -13.04 -15.97 -6.32
N ARG A 77 -12.11 -15.05 -6.53
CA ARG A 77 -10.68 -15.32 -6.73
C ARG A 77 -9.88 -14.04 -6.46
N THR A 78 -8.58 -14.19 -6.21
CA THR A 78 -7.67 -13.04 -6.11
C THR A 78 -7.56 -12.32 -7.46
N GLY A 79 -7.66 -10.98 -7.45
CA GLY A 79 -7.59 -10.17 -8.66
C GLY A 79 -7.73 -8.67 -8.38
N MET A 80 -7.42 -7.87 -9.40
CA MET A 80 -7.47 -6.41 -9.33
C MET A 80 -8.33 -5.81 -10.43
N SER A 81 -8.68 -4.53 -10.24
CA SER A 81 -9.15 -3.65 -11.30
C SER A 81 -8.42 -2.31 -11.25
N TRP A 82 -8.37 -1.61 -12.38
CA TRP A 82 -7.67 -0.34 -12.53
C TRP A 82 -8.57 0.67 -13.20
N VAL A 83 -8.89 1.77 -12.50
CA VAL A 83 -9.75 2.83 -12.99
C VAL A 83 -9.01 4.16 -12.92
N ARG A 84 -8.59 4.68 -14.07
CA ARG A 84 -8.17 6.09 -14.18
C ARG A 84 -9.38 6.93 -14.54
N LEU A 85 -9.74 7.89 -13.69
CA LEU A 85 -10.90 8.75 -13.89
C LEU A 85 -10.64 9.80 -14.97
N ALA A 86 -11.70 10.21 -15.67
CA ALA A 86 -11.65 11.32 -16.62
C ALA A 86 -11.38 12.66 -15.91
N GLU A 87 -12.04 12.86 -14.77
CA GLU A 87 -11.84 14.00 -13.88
C GLU A 87 -11.64 13.46 -12.45
N PRO A 88 -10.66 13.96 -11.69
CA PRO A 88 -10.48 13.58 -10.29
C PRO A 88 -11.70 13.91 -9.44
N VAL A 89 -12.03 13.04 -8.48
CA VAL A 89 -13.18 13.20 -7.57
C VAL A 89 -12.74 13.27 -6.11
N GLU A 90 -13.47 14.05 -5.32
CA GLU A 90 -13.22 14.21 -3.88
C GLU A 90 -13.79 13.01 -3.10
N PHE A 91 -12.94 12.33 -2.34
CA PHE A 91 -13.32 11.27 -1.39
C PHE A 91 -13.60 11.81 0.02
N GLY A 92 -13.24 13.07 0.29
CA GLY A 92 -13.29 13.70 1.59
C GLY A 92 -12.02 13.48 2.44
N HIS A 93 -10.90 13.14 1.83
CA HIS A 93 -9.61 12.98 2.49
C HIS A 93 -8.87 14.33 2.55
N GLU A 94 -8.35 14.72 3.72
CA GLU A 94 -7.85 16.09 3.95
C GLU A 94 -6.65 16.48 3.06
N SER A 95 -5.72 15.56 2.84
CA SER A 95 -4.42 15.81 2.21
C SER A 95 -4.22 15.15 0.84
N ASN A 96 -4.98 14.09 0.53
CA ASN A 96 -4.74 13.21 -0.62
C ASN A 96 -5.77 13.38 -1.74
N ASP A 97 -6.82 14.17 -1.54
CA ASP A 97 -7.77 14.53 -2.57
C ASP A 97 -7.23 15.60 -3.54
N PRO A 98 -7.78 15.69 -4.76
CA PRO A 98 -8.79 14.80 -5.34
C PRO A 98 -8.18 13.51 -5.90
N VAL A 99 -8.94 12.42 -5.88
CA VAL A 99 -8.51 11.11 -6.40
C VAL A 99 -8.75 11.00 -7.90
N GLY A 100 -7.70 10.68 -8.68
CA GLY A 100 -7.79 10.41 -10.12
C GLY A 100 -7.59 8.93 -10.47
N LEU A 101 -7.03 8.13 -9.57
CA LEU A 101 -6.77 6.70 -9.76
C LEU A 101 -7.42 5.88 -8.66
N VAL A 102 -8.27 4.92 -9.05
CA VAL A 102 -8.88 3.94 -8.16
C VAL A 102 -8.46 2.54 -8.59
N VAL A 103 -7.74 1.82 -7.73
CA VAL A 103 -7.39 0.42 -7.93
C VAL A 103 -8.25 -0.45 -7.02
N GLY A 104 -9.00 -1.38 -7.60
CA GLY A 104 -9.73 -2.39 -6.84
C GLY A 104 -8.84 -3.58 -6.52
N LEU A 105 -8.91 -4.09 -5.29
CA LEU A 105 -8.25 -5.33 -4.89
C LEU A 105 -9.23 -6.26 -4.18
N ALA A 106 -9.41 -7.46 -4.73
CA ALA A 106 -10.04 -8.57 -4.05
C ALA A 106 -9.01 -9.68 -3.81
N ALA A 107 -8.98 -10.22 -2.60
CA ALA A 107 -8.05 -11.29 -2.23
C ALA A 107 -8.78 -12.37 -1.44
N GLU A 108 -8.54 -13.63 -1.80
CA GLU A 108 -9.18 -14.80 -1.19
C GLU A 108 -8.74 -15.00 0.26
N ASP A 109 -7.50 -14.65 0.56
CA ASP A 109 -6.94 -14.76 1.89
C ASP A 109 -5.96 -13.62 2.19
N GLN A 110 -5.53 -13.58 3.45
CA GLN A 110 -4.61 -12.57 3.97
C GLN A 110 -3.24 -12.60 3.28
N GLY A 111 -2.72 -13.76 2.88
CA GLY A 111 -1.42 -13.89 2.24
C GLY A 111 -1.44 -13.38 0.79
N ALA A 112 -2.47 -13.76 0.02
CA ALA A 112 -2.69 -13.26 -1.33
C ALA A 112 -2.88 -11.74 -1.32
N HIS A 113 -3.63 -11.24 -0.34
CA HIS A 113 -3.81 -9.81 -0.11
C HIS A 113 -2.46 -9.12 0.13
N GLN A 114 -1.64 -9.66 1.04
CA GLN A 114 -0.33 -9.10 1.36
C GLN A 114 0.60 -9.02 0.15
N ALA A 115 0.65 -10.09 -0.65
CA ALA A 115 1.50 -10.14 -1.86
C ALA A 115 1.05 -9.11 -2.92
N ALA A 116 -0.25 -9.01 -3.15
CA ALA A 116 -0.85 -8.06 -4.09
C ALA A 116 -0.51 -6.60 -3.73
N LEU A 117 -0.67 -6.25 -2.45
CA LEU A 117 -0.34 -4.91 -1.95
C LEU A 117 1.15 -4.60 -2.02
N ALA A 118 2.00 -5.57 -1.68
CA ALA A 118 3.45 -5.38 -1.76
C ALA A 118 3.90 -5.10 -3.21
N GLY A 119 3.34 -5.83 -4.17
CA GLY A 119 3.62 -5.57 -5.59
C GLY A 119 3.16 -4.18 -6.04
N LEU A 120 1.96 -3.76 -5.64
CA LEU A 120 1.43 -2.43 -6.00
C LEU A 120 2.22 -1.30 -5.34
N ALA A 121 2.59 -1.45 -4.07
CA ALA A 121 3.43 -0.49 -3.35
C ALA A 121 4.80 -0.32 -4.00
N GLN A 122 5.43 -1.42 -4.44
CA GLN A 122 6.72 -1.34 -5.14
C GLN A 122 6.63 -0.59 -6.47
N LEU A 123 5.54 -0.79 -7.22
CA LEU A 123 5.33 -0.11 -8.49
C LEU A 123 5.08 1.40 -8.32
N LEU A 124 4.31 1.78 -7.29
CA LEU A 124 3.99 3.18 -7.02
C LEU A 124 5.11 3.94 -6.30
N ALA A 125 6.07 3.23 -5.69
CA ALA A 125 7.23 3.85 -5.05
C ALA A 125 8.30 4.32 -6.05
N ASP A 126 8.28 3.85 -7.30
CA ASP A 126 9.18 4.31 -8.36
C ASP A 126 8.55 5.47 -9.15
N PRO A 127 9.10 6.70 -9.06
CA PRO A 127 8.50 7.87 -9.73
C PRO A 127 8.40 7.75 -11.25
N GLU A 128 9.33 7.04 -11.89
CA GLU A 128 9.28 6.84 -13.34
C GLU A 128 8.14 5.90 -13.73
N THR A 129 8.01 4.77 -13.03
CA THR A 129 6.89 3.84 -13.21
C THR A 129 5.55 4.50 -12.88
N GLU A 130 5.46 5.25 -11.78
CA GLU A 130 4.25 5.96 -11.38
C GLU A 130 3.79 6.93 -12.48
N GLN A 131 4.71 7.73 -13.02
CA GLN A 131 4.41 8.67 -14.10
C GLN A 131 4.00 7.93 -15.39
N ALA A 132 4.70 6.84 -15.74
CA ALA A 132 4.35 6.04 -16.91
C ALA A 132 2.94 5.41 -16.80
N LEU A 133 2.54 4.98 -15.60
CA LEU A 133 1.18 4.47 -15.34
C LEU A 133 0.13 5.59 -15.45
N LYS A 134 0.44 6.79 -14.97
CA LYS A 134 -0.42 7.97 -15.09
C LYS A 134 -0.65 8.37 -16.56
N ASP A 135 0.37 8.27 -17.40
CA ASP A 135 0.33 8.72 -18.80
C ASP A 135 -0.07 7.63 -19.81
N ALA A 136 -0.23 6.38 -19.38
CA ALA A 136 -0.52 5.26 -20.27
C ALA A 136 -1.79 5.52 -21.13
N PRO A 137 -1.69 5.52 -22.49
CA PRO A 137 -2.81 5.91 -23.35
C PRO A 137 -3.82 4.78 -23.59
N SER A 138 -3.50 3.55 -23.20
CA SER A 138 -4.35 2.38 -23.42
C SER A 138 -4.12 1.31 -22.35
N PRO A 139 -5.09 0.39 -22.13
CA PRO A 139 -4.90 -0.76 -21.26
C PRO A 139 -3.63 -1.57 -21.58
N ASP A 140 -3.33 -1.79 -22.85
CA ASP A 140 -2.15 -2.53 -23.26
C ASP A 140 -0.84 -1.81 -22.89
N ALA A 141 -0.79 -0.49 -23.06
CA ALA A 141 0.37 0.31 -22.67
C ALA A 141 0.56 0.29 -21.14
N LEU A 142 -0.53 0.37 -20.39
CA LEU A 142 -0.52 0.26 -18.94
C LEU A 142 0.01 -1.10 -18.48
N LEU A 143 -0.49 -2.19 -19.06
CA LEU A 143 -0.03 -3.54 -18.75
C LEU A 143 1.43 -3.75 -19.13
N ALA A 144 1.93 -3.12 -20.20
CA ALA A 144 3.34 -3.16 -20.57
C ALA A 144 4.24 -2.50 -19.52
N VAL A 145 3.82 -1.36 -18.95
CA VAL A 145 4.53 -0.71 -17.84
C VAL A 145 4.56 -1.63 -16.62
N LEU A 146 3.42 -2.20 -16.23
CA LEU A 146 3.31 -3.15 -15.12
C LEU A 146 4.12 -4.45 -15.34
N GLY A 147 4.35 -4.84 -16.59
CA GLY A 147 5.16 -5.99 -16.99
C GLY A 147 6.67 -5.72 -17.01
N GLY A 148 7.12 -4.51 -16.67
CA GLY A 148 8.54 -4.13 -16.71
C GLY A 148 9.04 -3.76 -18.12
N GLY A 149 8.14 -3.50 -19.06
CA GLY A 149 8.43 -3.14 -20.46
C GLY A 149 8.94 -1.72 -20.63
N HIS A 150 9.98 -1.31 -19.92
CA HIS A 150 10.74 -0.12 -20.29
C HIS A 150 11.70 -0.50 -21.43
N GLY A 151 11.28 -0.20 -22.66
CA GLY A 151 12.09 -0.29 -23.87
C GLY A 151 13.28 0.68 -23.83
N GLY A 152 14.41 0.19 -23.33
CA GLY A 152 15.76 0.44 -23.85
C GLY A 152 16.39 1.82 -23.66
N GLY A 153 17.35 1.91 -22.72
CA GLY A 153 18.36 2.97 -22.77
C GLY A 153 19.27 3.14 -21.56
N ASN A 154 19.99 2.10 -21.09
CA ASN A 154 21.46 2.10 -21.08
C ASN A 154 22.03 0.78 -20.54
N ALA A 155 22.96 0.20 -21.29
CA ALA A 155 23.78 -0.93 -20.89
C ALA A 155 25.04 -0.45 -20.15
N GLU A 156 25.55 -1.37 -19.32
CA GLU A 156 26.93 -1.49 -18.84
C GLU A 156 27.50 -0.41 -17.90
N ARG A 157 27.64 -0.80 -16.62
CA ARG A 157 28.97 -1.07 -16.04
C ARG A 157 28.96 -2.32 -15.14
N ALA A 158 29.51 -3.41 -15.67
CA ALA A 158 30.26 -4.46 -14.95
C ALA A 158 31.55 -3.84 -14.37
N ASP A 159 32.31 -4.34 -13.39
CA ASP A 159 32.30 -5.47 -12.46
C ASP A 159 33.52 -5.24 -11.50
N ALA A 160 33.51 -5.94 -10.37
CA ALA A 160 34.64 -6.49 -9.63
C ALA A 160 35.46 -5.62 -8.65
N GLY A 161 35.46 -6.10 -7.40
CA GLY A 161 36.41 -5.77 -6.34
C GLY A 161 36.32 -6.73 -5.15
N THR A 162 36.65 -8.01 -5.36
CA THR A 162 36.77 -9.06 -4.33
C THR A 162 37.91 -8.80 -3.35
N ALA A 163 37.72 -9.05 -2.04
CA ALA A 163 38.69 -9.76 -1.18
C ALA A 163 38.10 -10.11 0.20
N ALA A 164 38.24 -11.38 0.57
CA ALA A 164 37.88 -11.96 1.86
C ALA A 164 39.03 -11.87 2.89
N ARG A 165 38.70 -11.84 4.19
CA ARG A 165 38.95 -12.94 5.17
C ARG A 165 38.86 -12.49 6.64
N ASP A 166 38.13 -13.31 7.39
CA ASP A 166 38.28 -13.82 8.76
C ASP A 166 38.83 -12.96 9.91
N GLY A 167 38.12 -13.03 11.04
CA GLY A 167 38.76 -13.00 12.36
C GLY A 167 37.90 -12.61 13.55
N GLY A 168 37.08 -13.53 14.05
CA GLY A 168 37.00 -13.85 15.48
C GLY A 168 36.30 -12.90 16.49
N GLY A 169 35.23 -13.42 17.10
CA GLY A 169 35.22 -13.56 18.57
C GLY A 169 34.35 -12.63 19.40
N GLY A 170 33.16 -13.13 19.78
CA GLY A 170 32.72 -13.14 21.18
C GLY A 170 31.87 -11.96 21.69
N GLY A 171 30.74 -12.29 22.31
CA GLY A 171 30.09 -11.43 23.30
C GLY A 171 28.57 -11.37 23.16
N GLY A 172 27.86 -12.22 23.90
CA GLY A 172 26.41 -12.22 23.95
C GLY A 172 25.81 -10.95 24.54
N GLY A 173 24.71 -10.53 23.93
CA GLY A 173 23.69 -9.64 24.47
C GLY A 173 22.52 -9.75 23.51
N GLY A 174 21.39 -10.32 23.94
CA GLY A 174 20.19 -10.39 23.10
C GLY A 174 19.79 -8.99 22.71
N ALA A 175 20.03 -8.62 21.45
CA ALA A 175 19.69 -7.29 20.95
C ALA A 175 18.18 -7.14 21.04
N THR A 176 17.72 -6.16 21.82
CA THR A 176 16.32 -5.75 21.84
C THR A 176 15.99 -5.23 20.45
N VAL A 177 15.27 -6.04 19.68
CA VAL A 177 14.74 -5.63 18.38
C VAL A 177 13.57 -4.71 18.66
N HIS A 178 13.66 -3.45 18.24
CA HIS A 178 12.56 -2.50 18.39
C HIS A 178 11.44 -2.92 17.43
N LYS A 179 10.19 -2.84 17.87
CA LYS A 179 9.02 -3.15 17.03
C LYS A 179 8.23 -1.88 16.75
N ILE A 180 7.90 -1.62 15.50
CA ILE A 180 6.96 -0.59 15.07
C ILE A 180 5.68 -1.28 14.60
N LEU A 181 4.52 -0.81 15.06
CA LEU A 181 3.25 -1.25 14.49
C LEU A 181 2.81 -0.27 13.42
N THR A 182 2.24 -0.78 12.34
CA THR A 182 1.52 0.01 11.34
C THR A 182 0.06 -0.37 11.39
N VAL A 183 -0.81 0.64 11.43
CA VAL A 183 -2.26 0.43 11.59
C VAL A 183 -3.02 1.31 10.61
N CYS A 184 -3.98 0.73 9.91
CA CYS A 184 -4.84 1.45 8.97
C CYS A 184 -6.31 1.04 9.14
N GLY A 185 -7.21 1.85 8.59
CA GLY A 185 -8.56 2.08 9.11
C GLY A 185 -9.57 0.95 9.19
N ASN A 186 -9.28 -0.26 8.71
CA ASN A 186 -10.06 -1.42 9.14
C ASN A 186 -9.46 -2.80 8.86
N GLY A 187 -8.17 -2.91 8.59
CA GLY A 187 -7.54 -4.20 8.31
C GLY A 187 -6.05 -4.12 8.00
N LEU A 188 -5.45 -5.32 7.87
CA LEU A 188 -4.02 -5.47 7.61
C LEU A 188 -3.58 -4.94 6.24
N GLY A 189 -4.52 -4.78 5.30
CA GLY A 189 -4.26 -4.44 3.91
C GLY A 189 -3.48 -3.14 3.77
N THR A 190 -4.16 -1.99 3.87
CA THR A 190 -3.53 -0.67 3.75
C THR A 190 -2.30 -0.48 4.66
N SER A 191 -2.26 -1.09 5.85
CA SER A 191 -1.09 -1.00 6.75
C SER A 191 0.19 -1.57 6.17
N LEU A 192 0.11 -2.42 5.16
CA LEU A 192 1.30 -2.92 4.47
C LEU A 192 1.99 -1.89 3.59
N PHE A 193 1.25 -0.94 3.01
CA PHE A 193 1.88 0.13 2.24
C PHE A 193 2.84 0.91 3.14
N LEU A 194 2.33 1.36 4.28
CA LEU A 194 3.14 2.05 5.28
C LEU A 194 4.26 1.18 5.85
N LYS A 195 4.00 -0.11 6.12
CA LYS A 195 5.04 -1.07 6.53
C LYS A 195 6.16 -1.18 5.49
N ASN A 196 5.84 -1.33 4.22
CA ASN A 196 6.82 -1.50 3.16
C ASN A 196 7.64 -0.21 2.97
N THR A 197 7.00 0.96 3.03
CA THR A 197 7.71 2.25 2.96
C THR A 197 8.65 2.42 4.16
N LEU A 198 8.20 2.06 5.37
CA LEU A 198 9.05 2.02 6.57
C LEU A 198 10.24 1.06 6.41
N GLU A 199 10.01 -0.16 5.93
CA GLU A 199 11.06 -1.16 5.71
C GLU A 199 12.08 -0.70 4.65
N GLN A 200 11.64 -0.03 3.58
CA GLN A 200 12.54 0.58 2.59
C GLN A 200 13.44 1.65 3.20
N VAL A 201 12.88 2.55 4.03
CA VAL A 201 13.66 3.57 4.73
C VAL A 201 14.65 2.93 5.72
N LEU A 202 14.20 1.94 6.51
CA LEU A 202 15.04 1.19 7.44
C LEU A 202 16.16 0.42 6.71
N GLN A 203 15.88 -0.12 5.53
CA GLN A 203 16.90 -0.76 4.69
C GLN A 203 17.93 0.25 4.22
N ARG A 204 17.52 1.44 3.78
CA ARG A 204 18.42 2.54 3.41
C ARG A 204 19.29 2.99 4.58
N TRP A 205 18.77 2.96 5.80
CA TRP A 205 19.53 3.26 7.02
C TRP A 205 20.46 2.11 7.46
N GLY A 206 20.24 0.89 6.95
CA GLY A 206 20.93 -0.32 7.40
C GLY A 206 20.42 -0.85 8.74
N TRP A 207 19.19 -0.49 9.14
CA TRP A 207 18.62 -0.77 10.47
C TRP A 207 17.68 -1.97 10.53
N THR A 208 17.55 -2.73 9.44
CA THR A 208 16.65 -3.90 9.34
C THR A 208 16.98 -5.03 10.33
N ALA A 209 18.19 -5.06 10.88
CA ALA A 209 18.59 -6.00 11.95
C ALA A 209 18.18 -5.52 13.36
N HIS A 210 17.77 -4.26 13.51
CA HIS A 210 17.53 -3.60 14.80
C HIS A 210 16.07 -3.18 14.99
N VAL A 211 15.34 -2.97 13.89
CA VAL A 211 13.95 -2.55 13.88
C VAL A 211 13.12 -3.51 13.02
N THR A 212 12.02 -3.98 13.59
CA THR A 212 11.00 -4.78 12.89
C THR A 212 9.72 -3.98 12.78
N VAL A 213 9.02 -4.15 11.65
CA VAL A 213 7.75 -3.48 11.40
C VAL A 213 6.68 -4.54 11.24
N GLU A 214 5.58 -4.41 11.98
CA GLU A 214 4.45 -5.33 11.96
C GLU A 214 3.18 -4.57 11.55
N ALA A 215 2.47 -5.07 10.53
CA ALA A 215 1.18 -4.53 10.12
C ALA A 215 0.06 -5.21 10.89
N THR A 216 -0.88 -4.43 11.44
CA THR A 216 -1.96 -4.95 12.25
C THR A 216 -3.21 -4.07 12.15
N ASP A 217 -4.36 -4.62 12.54
CA ASP A 217 -5.62 -3.87 12.60
C ASP A 217 -5.75 -3.08 13.92
N THR A 218 -6.68 -2.12 13.96
CA THR A 218 -6.92 -1.24 15.10
C THR A 218 -7.24 -1.97 16.41
N VAL A 219 -7.89 -3.14 16.36
CA VAL A 219 -8.24 -3.93 17.55
C VAL A 219 -7.00 -4.66 18.08
N SER A 220 -6.29 -5.33 17.19
CA SER A 220 -5.05 -6.06 17.51
C SER A 220 -3.93 -5.14 17.98
N ALA A 221 -3.85 -3.92 17.40
CA ALA A 221 -2.87 -2.90 17.77
C ALA A 221 -2.89 -2.59 19.27
N LYS A 222 -4.08 -2.41 19.85
CA LYS A 222 -4.24 -2.10 21.28
C LYS A 222 -3.68 -3.20 22.18
N GLY A 223 -3.85 -4.48 21.78
CA GLY A 223 -3.32 -5.62 22.53
C GLY A 223 -1.81 -5.80 22.41
N LYS A 224 -1.20 -5.29 21.34
CA LYS A 224 0.24 -5.40 21.05
C LYS A 224 1.03 -4.13 21.33
N ALA A 225 0.36 -3.05 21.71
CA ALA A 225 0.97 -1.73 21.87
C ALA A 225 2.19 -1.75 22.81
N SER A 226 2.14 -2.51 23.90
CA SER A 226 3.25 -2.63 24.86
C SER A 226 4.52 -3.28 24.30
N GLU A 227 4.43 -3.99 23.19
CA GLU A 227 5.59 -4.58 22.49
C GLU A 227 6.23 -3.61 21.51
N ALA A 228 5.57 -2.49 21.21
CA ALA A 228 5.96 -1.55 20.18
C ALA A 228 6.57 -0.28 20.76
N VAL A 229 7.56 0.27 20.08
CA VAL A 229 8.16 1.57 20.43
C VAL A 229 7.37 2.74 19.88
N ALA A 230 6.61 2.52 18.81
CA ALA A 230 5.71 3.49 18.20
C ALA A 230 4.67 2.78 17.31
N VAL A 231 3.57 3.47 17.06
CA VAL A 231 2.55 3.08 16.08
C VAL A 231 2.47 4.13 14.99
N PHE A 232 2.60 3.73 13.73
CA PHE A 232 2.49 4.60 12.57
C PHE A 232 1.14 4.35 11.90
N THR A 233 0.39 5.40 11.60
CA THR A 233 -1.00 5.32 11.15
C THR A 233 -1.44 6.57 10.40
N SER A 234 -2.65 6.58 9.83
CA SER A 234 -3.23 7.78 9.23
C SER A 234 -3.94 8.64 10.29
N ARG A 235 -4.26 9.88 9.91
CA ARG A 235 -4.95 10.85 10.78
C ARG A 235 -6.31 10.35 11.25
N GLU A 236 -7.05 9.70 10.37
CA GLU A 236 -8.41 9.18 10.60
C GLU A 236 -8.43 8.14 11.73
N ILE A 237 -7.33 7.40 11.88
CA ILE A 237 -7.23 6.27 12.81
C ILE A 237 -6.43 6.61 14.05
N ALA A 238 -5.59 7.65 14.00
CA ALA A 238 -4.81 8.12 15.13
C ALA A 238 -5.68 8.38 16.37
N ALA A 239 -6.88 8.95 16.20
CA ALA A 239 -7.81 9.18 17.30
C ALA A 239 -8.28 7.89 17.98
N ALA A 240 -8.54 6.82 17.22
CA ALA A 240 -8.94 5.53 17.75
C ALA A 240 -7.82 4.80 18.53
N LEU A 241 -6.58 5.24 18.31
CA LEU A 241 -5.34 4.67 18.84
C LEU A 241 -4.67 5.53 19.92
N ALA A 242 -5.20 6.71 20.23
CA ALA A 242 -4.54 7.70 21.12
C ALA A 242 -4.27 7.17 22.54
N ASP A 243 -5.10 6.27 23.06
CA ASP A 243 -5.03 5.78 24.45
C ASP A 243 -4.11 4.55 24.65
N MET A 244 -3.23 4.24 23.71
CA MET A 244 -2.40 3.01 23.76
C MET A 244 -1.14 3.12 24.64
N GLY A 245 -0.81 4.31 25.16
CA GLY A 245 0.38 4.52 26.00
C GLY A 245 1.71 4.42 25.25
N VAL A 246 1.68 4.37 23.92
CA VAL A 246 2.84 4.43 23.03
C VAL A 246 2.69 5.56 22.03
N PRO A 247 3.79 6.18 21.55
CA PRO A 247 3.73 7.23 20.56
C PRO A 247 2.98 6.80 19.30
N VAL A 248 1.99 7.60 18.89
CA VAL A 248 1.29 7.44 17.61
C VAL A 248 1.82 8.49 16.63
N ARG A 249 2.39 8.05 15.51
CA ARG A 249 2.89 8.88 14.41
C ARG A 249 1.88 8.88 13.27
N VAL A 250 1.46 10.08 12.90
CA VAL A 250 0.55 10.28 11.75
C VAL A 250 1.39 10.40 10.50
N ILE A 251 1.02 9.64 9.47
CA ILE A 251 1.59 9.70 8.12
C ILE A 251 0.43 10.03 7.18
N GLU A 252 0.61 11.03 6.33
CA GLU A 252 -0.37 11.54 5.38
C GLU A 252 -0.26 10.81 4.04
N ASP A 253 0.95 10.59 3.54
CA ASP A 253 1.24 9.83 2.32
C ASP A 253 2.02 8.55 2.64
N PHE A 254 1.35 7.41 2.54
CA PHE A 254 1.95 6.11 2.88
C PHE A 254 3.02 5.66 1.88
N THR A 255 3.14 6.32 0.73
CA THR A 255 4.16 6.04 -0.29
C THR A 255 5.38 6.97 -0.19
N SER A 256 5.27 8.06 0.58
CA SER A 256 6.34 9.04 0.75
C SER A 256 7.47 8.53 1.65
N THR A 257 8.55 8.05 1.03
CA THR A 257 9.77 7.66 1.78
C THR A 257 10.39 8.84 2.55
N ALA A 258 10.19 10.09 2.09
CA ALA A 258 10.71 11.28 2.76
C ALA A 258 9.93 11.59 4.04
N GLU A 259 8.60 11.50 4.01
CA GLU A 259 7.75 11.70 5.18
C GLU A 259 8.01 10.63 6.24
N VAL A 260 8.05 9.36 5.80
CA VAL A 260 8.32 8.23 6.68
C VAL A 260 9.73 8.30 7.29
N ASP A 261 10.74 8.75 6.53
CA ASP A 261 12.08 9.02 7.06
C ASP A 261 12.05 10.08 8.15
N GLY A 262 11.37 11.21 7.95
CA GLY A 262 11.19 12.23 8.97
C GLY A 262 10.51 11.70 10.24
N ALA A 263 9.41 10.97 10.10
CA ALA A 263 8.71 10.40 11.24
C ALA A 263 9.52 9.32 12.00
N LEU A 264 10.34 8.53 11.30
CA LEU A 264 11.30 7.62 11.91
C LEU A 264 12.38 8.40 12.68
N ARG A 265 12.94 9.46 12.10
CA ARG A 265 13.94 10.32 12.74
C ARG A 265 13.40 10.93 14.03
N ASP A 266 12.19 11.46 14.00
CA ASP A 266 11.50 12.00 15.18
C ASP A 266 11.20 10.93 16.24
N THR A 267 11.06 9.67 15.85
CA THR A 267 10.80 8.55 16.76
C THR A 267 12.08 8.07 17.46
N TYR A 268 13.21 8.11 16.76
CA TYR A 268 14.51 7.66 17.29
C TYR A 268 15.44 8.81 17.72
N ASP A 269 15.05 10.06 17.49
CA ASP A 269 15.83 11.29 17.75
C ASP A 269 17.18 11.30 16.99
N VAL A 270 17.14 11.06 15.66
CA VAL A 270 18.33 10.87 14.78
C VAL A 270 18.34 11.64 13.47
#